data_AF-A0A965EIA5-F1
#
_entry.id   AF-A0A965EIA5-F1
#
_cell.length_a   1.000
_cell.length_b   1.000
_cell.length_c   1.000
_cell.angle_alpha   90.00
_cell.angle_beta   90.00
_cell.angle_gamma   90.00
#
_symmetry.space_group_name_H-M   'P 1'
#
loop_
_entity.id
_entity.type
_entity.pdbx_description
1 polymer ?
#
loop_
_entity_poly.entity_id
_entity_poly.type
_entity_poly.pdbx_seq_one_letter_code
_entity_poly.pdbx_strand_id
1 'polypeptide(L)' 'MAIIKSVRGFTPKFGKNCFFADGAVIVGEVSMG' A
#
# COMPACT_ATOMS: atom_id res chain seq x y z
N MET A 1 0.31 -12.67 0.21
CA MET A 1 -0.46 -11.51 0.68
C MET A 1 0.45 -10.31 0.85
N ALA A 2 0.01 -9.13 0.42
CA ALA A 2 0.74 -7.89 0.69
C ALA A 2 0.41 -7.35 2.09
N ILE A 3 1.40 -6.82 2.80
CA ILE A 3 1.25 -6.22 4.12
C ILE A 3 1.09 -4.72 3.95
N ILE A 4 -0.12 -4.20 4.23
CA ILE A 4 -0.43 -2.77 4.12
C ILE A 4 -0.64 -2.23 5.54
N LYS A 5 0.15 -1.22 5.93
CA LYS A 5 0.03 -0.57 7.25
C LYS A 5 -0.08 0.94 7.15
N SER A 6 -0.98 1.51 7.94
CA SER A 6 -1.05 2.96 8.15
C SER A 6 -0.03 3.40 9.20
N VAL A 7 0.58 4.57 9.01
CA VAL A 7 1.51 5.17 9.96
C VAL A 7 1.15 6.63 10.16
N ARG A 8 1.04 7.07 11.42
CA ARG A 8 0.74 8.47 11.78
C ARG A 8 -0.53 9.02 11.11
N GLY A 9 -1.53 8.17 10.89
CA GLY A 9 -2.80 8.54 10.24
C GLY A 9 -2.76 8.54 8.71
N PHE A 10 -1.62 8.26 8.09
CA PHE A 10 -1.50 8.14 6.63
C PHE A 10 -1.76 6.70 6.21
N THR A 11 -2.79 6.54 5.37
CA THR A 11 -3.17 5.25 4.78
C THR A 11 -2.77 5.23 3.30
N PRO A 12 -2.04 4.20 2.85
CA PRO A 12 -1.71 4.01 1.44
C PRO A 12 -2.95 4.02 0.54
N LYS A 13 -2.88 4.71 -0.61
CA LYS A 13 -3.92 4.77 -1.64
C LYS A 13 -3.43 4.06 -2.90
N PHE A 14 -4.30 3.26 -3.50
CA PHE A 14 -3.98 2.43 -4.66
C PHE A 14 -5.04 2.58 -5.74
N GLY A 15 -4.62 2.61 -7.00
CA GLY A 15 -5.50 2.61 -8.16
C GLY A 15 -6.05 1.22 -8.49
N LYS A 16 -6.96 1.20 -9.48
CA LYS A 16 -7.74 0.00 -9.84
C LYS A 16 -6.90 -1.15 -10.44
N ASN A 17 -5.68 -0.89 -10.88
CA ASN A 17 -4.84 -1.86 -11.60
C ASN A 17 -3.47 -2.10 -10.95
N CYS A 18 -3.35 -1.82 -9.65
CA CYS A 18 -2.14 -2.11 -8.88
C CYS A 18 -2.03 -3.62 -8.60
N PHE A 19 -0.96 -4.23 -9.10
CA PHE A 19 -0.56 -5.59 -8.72
C PHE A 19 0.39 -5.55 -7.54
N PHE A 20 0.10 -6.34 -6.50
CA PHE A 20 1.00 -6.51 -5.36
C PHE A 20 1.58 -7.91 -5.35
N ALA A 21 2.90 -8.00 -5.46
CA ALA A 21 3.62 -9.25 -5.34
C ALA A 21 3.43 -9.87 -3.94
N ASP A 22 3.55 -11.19 -3.86
CA ASP A 22 3.53 -11.88 -2.58
C ASP A 22 4.74 -11.46 -1.73
N GLY A 23 4.51 -11.08 -0.47
CA GLY A 23 5.53 -10.52 0.41
C GLY A 23 5.79 -9.01 0.28
N ALA A 24 5.07 -8.30 -0.61
CA ALA A 24 5.17 -6.85 -0.70
C ALA A 24 4.72 -6.16 0.60
N VAL A 25 5.44 -5.12 1.04
CA VAL A 25 5.14 -4.35 2.25
C VAL A 25 5.00 -2.86 1.91
N ILE A 26 3.85 -2.28 2.22
CA ILE A 26 3.53 -0.88 1.91
C ILE A 26 3.08 -0.19 3.19
N VAL A 27 3.78 0.89 3.56
CA VAL A 27 3.61 1.53 4.87
C VAL A 27 3.64 3.06 4.75
N GLY A 28 2.69 3.73 5.40
CA GLY A 28 2.66 5.19 5.51
C GLY A 28 1.96 5.90 4.36
N GLU A 29 2.42 7.10 4.00
CA GLU A 29 1.81 7.91 2.95
C GLU A 29 2.32 7.48 1.57
N VAL A 30 1.57 6.58 0.93
CA VAL A 30 1.90 6.02 -0.39
C VAL A 30 0.71 6.24 -1.32
N SER A 31 0.96 6.69 -2.54
CA SER A 31 -0.06 6.79 -3.60
C SER A 31 0.44 6.06 -4.85
N MET A 32 -0.29 5.03 -5.27
CA MET A 32 0.00 4.24 -6.47
C MET A 32 -1.20 4.29 -7.42
N GLY A 33 -0.93 4.41 -8.72
CA GLY A 33 -1.91 4.71 -9.79
C GLY A 33 -2.79 3.55 -10.24
#